data_AF-A0A9W8PK64-F1
#
_entry.id   AF-A0A9W8PK64-F1
#
_cell.length_a   1.000
_cell.length_b   1.000
_cell.length_c   1.000
_cell.angle_alpha   90.00
_cell.angle_beta   90.00
_cell.angle_gamma   90.00
#
_symmetry.space_group_name_H-M   'P 1'
#
loop_
_entity.id
_entity.type
_entity.pdbx_description
1 polymer ?
#
loop_
_entity_poly.entity_id
_entity_poly.type
_entity_poly.pdbx_seq_one_letter_code
_entity_poly.pdbx_strand_id
1 'polypeptide(L)'
;MPRANMETQLKKYLEAANPENLGVPDPIQAGRWTDAHGEGRTASTITFHLRFMKRSDGTFATSIAYQQRGQEITVSDSTKNWGAQVVAADVLKHYQDLYGVTSKEVQKKT
;
A
#
# COMPACT_ATOMS: atom_id res chain seq x y z
N MET A 1 -12.71 -15.63 5.71
CA MET A 1 -12.74 -15.39 4.25
C MET A 1 -11.74 -16.33 3.60
N PRO A 2 -12.08 -16.97 2.46
CA PRO A 2 -11.13 -17.81 1.72
C PRO A 2 -9.94 -16.97 1.22
N ARG A 3 -8.72 -17.54 1.26
CA ARG A 3 -7.47 -16.86 0.85
C ARG A 3 -7.51 -16.34 -0.60
N ALA A 4 -8.13 -17.08 -1.52
CA ALA A 4 -8.27 -16.69 -2.93
C ALA A 4 -9.10 -15.40 -3.12
N ASN A 5 -10.08 -15.14 -2.27
CA ASN A 5 -10.86 -13.90 -2.33
C ASN A 5 -10.00 -12.70 -1.89
N MET A 6 -9.14 -12.87 -0.87
CA MET A 6 -8.27 -11.80 -0.38
C MET A 6 -7.29 -11.33 -1.45
N GLU A 7 -6.61 -12.26 -2.12
CA GLU A 7 -5.65 -11.93 -3.17
C GLU A 7 -6.31 -11.21 -4.35
N THR A 8 -7.52 -11.65 -4.74
CA THR A 8 -8.30 -10.99 -5.80
C THR A 8 -8.64 -9.54 -5.43
N GLN A 9 -9.04 -9.30 -4.18
CA GLN A 9 -9.37 -7.95 -3.72
C GLN A 9 -8.12 -7.07 -3.59
N LEU A 10 -6.98 -7.65 -3.18
CA LEU A 10 -5.71 -6.93 -3.14
C LEU A 10 -5.27 -6.50 -4.54
N LYS A 11 -5.39 -7.39 -5.53
CA LYS A 11 -5.07 -7.04 -6.93
C LYS A 11 -5.94 -5.90 -7.44
N LYS A 12 -7.26 -5.94 -7.18
CA LYS A 12 -8.17 -4.83 -7.51
C LYS A 12 -7.76 -3.51 -6.85
N TYR A 13 -7.36 -3.57 -5.58
CA TYR A 13 -6.84 -2.40 -4.87
C TYR A 13 -5.59 -1.83 -5.56
N LEU A 14 -4.62 -2.69 -5.88
CA LEU A 14 -3.37 -2.27 -6.54
C LEU A 14 -3.59 -1.75 -7.96
N GLU A 15 -4.59 -2.27 -8.70
CA GLU A 15 -4.96 -1.78 -10.04
C GLU A 15 -5.52 -0.35 -10.01
N ALA A 16 -6.26 -0.01 -8.95
CA ALA A 16 -6.95 1.26 -8.80
C ALA A 16 -6.18 2.29 -7.96
N ALA A 17 -5.13 1.86 -7.25
CA ALA A 17 -4.27 2.74 -6.48
C ALA A 17 -3.52 3.72 -7.39
N ASN A 18 -3.42 4.98 -6.95
CA ASN A 18 -2.70 6.06 -7.62
C ASN A 18 -1.66 6.62 -6.65
N PRO A 19 -0.39 6.80 -7.07
CA PRO A 19 0.64 7.33 -6.21
C PRO A 19 0.37 8.76 -5.73
N GLU A 20 -0.42 9.56 -6.44
CA GLU A 20 -0.84 10.91 -6.00
C GLU A 20 -1.73 10.86 -4.74
N ASN A 21 -2.46 9.76 -4.51
CA ASN A 21 -3.23 9.54 -3.28
C ASN A 21 -2.36 8.97 -2.15
N LEU A 22 -1.23 8.35 -2.51
CA LEU A 22 -0.22 7.89 -1.58
C LEU A 22 0.67 9.07 -1.19
N GLY A 23 0.14 9.98 -0.37
CA GLY A 23 1.03 10.85 0.39
C GLY A 23 1.91 9.96 1.25
N VAL A 24 3.23 9.96 1.04
CA VAL A 24 4.16 9.32 2.00
C VAL A 24 3.89 10.03 3.32
N PRO A 25 3.23 9.39 4.29
CA PRO A 25 2.93 10.06 5.53
C PRO A 25 4.27 10.35 6.19
N ASP A 26 4.52 11.59 6.63
CA ASP A 26 5.66 11.82 7.53
C ASP A 26 5.34 11.08 8.83
N PRO A 27 6.06 9.99 9.15
CA PRO A 27 5.71 9.21 10.31
C PRO A 27 5.96 10.06 11.56
N ILE A 28 4.86 10.43 12.21
CA ILE A 28 4.80 11.28 13.41
C ILE A 28 5.76 10.76 14.51
N GLN A 29 6.02 9.45 14.52
CA GLN A 29 6.96 8.82 15.42
C GLN A 29 7.75 7.70 14.72
N ALA A 30 9.08 7.71 14.90
CA ALA A 30 9.93 6.63 14.42
C ALA A 30 9.49 5.27 15.00
N GLY A 31 9.48 4.24 14.16
CA GLY A 31 9.05 2.89 14.54
C GLY A 31 7.54 2.68 14.57
N ARG A 32 6.73 3.65 14.12
CA ARG A 32 5.29 3.47 13.91
C ARG A 32 4.94 3.34 12.42
N TRP A 33 4.00 2.43 12.14
CA TRP A 33 3.34 2.37 10.84
C TRP A 33 2.36 3.54 10.71
N THR A 34 2.29 4.12 9.52
CA THR A 34 1.29 5.12 9.14
C THR A 34 0.68 4.71 7.81
N ASP A 35 -0.64 4.75 7.73
CA ASP A 35 -1.39 4.18 6.63
C ASP A 35 -1.66 5.25 5.55
N ALA A 36 -1.48 4.85 4.29
CA ALA A 36 -1.87 5.63 3.13
C ALA A 36 -2.92 4.88 2.31
N HIS A 37 -3.94 5.62 1.88
CA HIS A 37 -4.96 5.13 0.99
C HIS A 37 -4.52 5.36 -0.46
N GLY A 38 -4.19 4.30 -1.20
CA GLY A 38 -3.83 4.42 -2.62
C GLY A 38 -5.03 4.73 -3.52
N GLU A 39 -6.22 4.31 -3.13
CA GLU A 39 -7.45 4.52 -3.90
C GLU A 39 -8.21 5.76 -3.42
N GLY A 40 -8.68 6.59 -4.36
CA GLY A 40 -9.58 7.72 -4.05
C GLY A 40 -11.05 7.29 -3.89
N ARG A 41 -11.50 6.29 -4.66
CA ARG A 41 -12.75 5.55 -4.45
C ARG A 41 -12.41 4.09 -4.35
N THR A 42 -12.86 3.44 -3.29
CA THR A 42 -12.57 2.04 -3.01
C THR A 42 -13.09 1.13 -4.13
N ALA A 43 -12.19 0.40 -4.81
CA ALA A 43 -12.55 -0.58 -5.84
C ALA A 43 -12.62 -2.02 -5.27
N SER A 44 -11.96 -2.27 -4.14
CA SER A 44 -11.99 -3.54 -3.42
C SER A 44 -13.11 -3.58 -2.36
N THR A 45 -13.72 -4.73 -2.10
CA THR A 45 -14.68 -4.86 -0.99
C THR A 45 -14.01 -4.91 0.39
N ILE A 46 -12.67 -4.90 0.41
CA ILE A 46 -11.82 -4.94 1.60
C ILE A 46 -11.00 -3.67 1.59
N THR A 47 -10.94 -2.97 2.72
CA THR A 47 -10.07 -1.80 2.87
C THR A 47 -8.63 -2.27 3.01
N PHE A 48 -7.80 -1.93 2.02
CA PHE A 48 -6.36 -2.12 2.05
C PHE A 48 -5.64 -0.78 2.23
N HIS A 49 -4.45 -0.88 2.82
CA HIS A 49 -3.56 0.24 3.06
C HIS A 49 -2.15 -0.11 2.61
N LEU A 50 -1.49 0.86 1.97
CA LEU A 50 -0.04 0.88 1.87
C LEU A 50 0.48 1.65 3.07
N ARG A 51 1.24 0.99 3.92
CA ARG A 51 1.73 1.57 5.16
C ARG A 51 3.21 1.89 5.04
N PHE A 52 3.61 2.96 5.71
CA PHE A 52 4.97 3.48 5.73
C PHE A 52 5.45 3.56 7.17
N MET A 53 6.74 3.32 7.39
CA MET A 53 7.41 3.49 8.67
C MET A 53 8.79 4.06 8.44
N LYS A 54 9.15 5.12 9.16
CA LYS A 54 10.54 5.53 9.35
C LYS A 54 11.06 4.83 10.59
N ARG A 55 12.11 4.03 10.42
CA ARG A 55 12.78 3.30 11.50
C ARG A 55 13.68 4.24 12.28
N SER A 56 14.06 3.82 13.48
CA SER A 56 14.97 4.59 14.35
C SER A 56 16.37 4.79 13.75
N ASP A 57 16.78 3.90 12.84
CA ASP A 57 18.05 4.00 12.08
C ASP A 57 17.97 4.98 10.88
N GLY A 58 16.84 5.68 10.70
CA GLY A 58 16.62 6.63 9.62
C GLY A 58 16.18 6.01 8.30
N THR A 59 16.01 4.69 8.22
CA THR A 59 15.54 4.01 7.01
C THR A 59 14.02 3.90 6.94
N PHE A 60 13.47 3.76 5.74
CA PHE A 60 12.04 3.59 5.49
C PHE A 60 11.70 2.14 5.21
N ALA A 61 10.57 1.69 5.76
CA ALA A 61 9.94 0.42 5.43
C ALA A 61 8.51 0.64 4.97
N THR A 62 8.04 -0.21 4.06
CA THR A 62 6.64 -0.25 3.64
C THR A 62 6.05 -1.64 3.79
N SER A 63 4.73 -1.74 3.88
CA SER A 63 4.00 -3.00 3.90
C SER A 63 2.55 -2.80 3.45
N ILE A 64 1.88 -3.85 2.99
CA ILE A 64 0.44 -3.85 2.77
C ILE A 64 -0.25 -4.33 4.04
N ALA A 65 -1.35 -3.67 4.41
CA ALA A 65 -2.28 -4.17 5.41
C ALA A 65 -3.72 -4.10 4.94
N TYR A 66 -4.59 -4.80 5.65
CA TYR A 66 -6.03 -4.75 5.46
C TYR A 66 -6.76 -4.79 6.79
N GLN A 67 -7.96 -4.23 6.82
CA GLN A 67 -8.83 -4.39 7.99
C GLN A 67 -9.63 -5.69 7.93
N GLN A 68 -9.65 -6.40 9.05
CA GLN A 68 -10.50 -7.55 9.28
C GLN A 68 -11.02 -7.54 10.71
N ARG A 69 -12.36 -7.48 10.86
CA ARG A 69 -13.04 -7.49 12.17
C ARG A 69 -12.51 -6.43 13.15
N GLY A 70 -12.23 -5.23 12.65
CA GLY A 70 -11.71 -4.12 13.45
C GLY A 70 -10.22 -4.24 13.81
N GLN A 71 -9.53 -5.26 13.32
CA GLN A 71 -8.08 -5.39 13.45
C GLN A 71 -7.39 -5.11 12.11
N GLU A 72 -6.29 -4.39 12.16
CA GLU A 72 -5.40 -4.24 11.02
C GLU A 72 -4.46 -5.44 10.94
N ILE A 73 -4.41 -6.09 9.78
CA ILE A 73 -3.59 -7.27 9.53
C ILE A 73 -2.60 -6.95 8.41
N THR A 74 -1.31 -7.09 8.73
CA THR A 74 -0.21 -7.06 7.78
C THR A 74 -0.32 -8.24 6.82
N VAL A 75 -0.27 -7.99 5.51
CA VAL A 75 -0.10 -9.05 4.52
C VAL A 75 1.31 -9.64 4.67
N SER A 76 1.38 -10.94 4.97
CA SER A 76 2.66 -11.65 5.13
C SER A 76 3.58 -11.42 3.93
N ASP A 77 4.88 -11.28 4.21
CA ASP A 77 5.95 -11.10 3.21
C ASP A 77 5.85 -9.83 2.34
N SER A 78 4.94 -8.90 2.66
CA SER A 78 4.84 -7.60 1.96
C SER A 78 5.80 -6.54 2.51
N THR A 79 6.53 -6.81 3.59
CA THR A 79 7.40 -5.81 4.21
C THR A 79 8.67 -5.59 3.37
N LYS A 80 8.87 -4.36 2.92
CA LYS A 80 10.03 -3.95 2.12
C LYS A 80 10.79 -2.83 2.81
N ASN A 81 12.12 -2.94 2.89
CA ASN A 81 13.01 -1.85 3.30
C ASN A 81 13.51 -1.08 2.05
N TRP A 82 13.46 0.25 2.12
CA TRP A 82 13.80 1.21 1.07
C TRP A 82 15.09 2.01 1.35
N GLY A 83 15.68 1.89 2.53
CA GLY A 83 16.85 2.68 2.93
C GLY A 83 16.45 4.11 3.32
N ALA A 84 17.33 5.09 3.11
CA ALA A 84 17.15 6.45 3.64
C ALA A 84 16.04 7.28 2.98
N GLN A 85 15.49 6.82 1.85
CA GLN A 85 14.48 7.55 1.08
C GLN A 85 13.41 6.58 0.59
N VAL A 86 12.20 7.08 0.38
CA VAL A 86 11.09 6.34 -0.20
C VAL A 86 10.26 7.27 -1.07
N VAL A 87 9.86 6.79 -2.24
CA VAL A 87 8.98 7.50 -3.17
C VAL A 87 7.71 6.68 -3.34
N ALA A 88 6.55 7.30 -3.12
CA ALA A 88 5.26 6.60 -3.17
C ALA A 88 5.00 5.89 -4.50
N ALA A 89 5.42 6.49 -5.62
CA ALA A 89 5.33 5.88 -6.95
C ALA A 89 6.13 4.57 -7.04
N ASP A 90 7.35 4.55 -6.52
CA ASP A 90 8.19 3.35 -6.51
C ASP A 90 7.60 2.26 -5.60
N VAL A 91 7.04 2.65 -4.47
CA VAL A 91 6.34 1.74 -3.54
C VAL A 91 5.16 1.08 -4.22
N LEU A 92 4.29 1.86 -4.86
CA LEU A 92 3.15 1.31 -5.56
C LEU A 92 3.59 0.39 -6.70
N LYS A 93 4.55 0.83 -7.52
CA LYS A 93 5.10 0.03 -8.62
C LYS A 93 5.66 -1.30 -8.10
N HIS A 94 6.42 -1.28 -7.00
CA HIS A 94 6.96 -2.50 -6.40
C HIS A 94 5.86 -3.49 -6.02
N TYR A 95 4.77 -3.04 -5.40
CA TYR A 95 3.68 -3.94 -5.04
C TYR A 95 2.87 -4.39 -6.26
N GLN A 96 2.70 -3.54 -7.26
CA GLN A 96 2.10 -3.93 -8.52
C GLN A 96 2.92 -5.05 -9.20
N ASP A 97 4.24 -4.90 -9.28
CA ASP A 97 5.13 -5.92 -9.82
C ASP A 97 5.09 -7.22 -8.99
N LEU A 98 5.13 -7.11 -7.65
CA LEU A 98 5.09 -8.25 -6.72
C LEU A 98 3.83 -9.11 -6.90
N TYR A 99 2.69 -8.49 -7.18
CA TYR A 99 1.40 -9.18 -7.34
C TYR A 99 0.99 -9.37 -8.81
N GLY A 100 1.84 -8.98 -9.77
CA GLY A 100 1.56 -9.13 -11.21
C GLY A 100 0.38 -8.28 -11.69
N VAL A 101 0.29 -7.05 -11.20
CA VAL A 101 -0.79 -6.10 -11.48
C VAL A 101 -0.27 -4.96 -12.35
N THR A 102 -1.06 -4.53 -13.33
CA THR A 102 -0.79 -3.29 -14.10
C THR A 102 -1.76 -2.20 -13.66
N SER A 103 -1.25 -0.98 -13.40
CA SER A 103 -2.08 0.18 -13.10
C SER A 103 -3.12 0.40 -14.21
N LYS A 104 -4.38 0.69 -13.84
CA LYS A 104 -5.28 1.33 -14.80
C LYS A 104 -4.82 2.76 -14.92
N GLU A 105 -4.16 3.12 -16.02
CA GLU A 105 -3.88 4.53 -16.31
C GLU A 105 -5.18 5.31 -16.12
N VAL A 106 -5.16 6.24 -15.17
CA VAL A 106 -6.26 7.19 -15.00
C VAL A 106 -6.22 8.03 -16.27
N GLN A 107 -7.08 7.69 -17.23
CA GLN A 107 -7.32 8.53 -18.39
C GLN A 107 -7.74 9.90 -17.86
N LYS A 108 -6.78 10.84 -17.83
CA LYS A 108 -7.09 12.26 -17.60
C LYS A 108 -7.98 12.64 -18.77
N LYS A 109 -9.28 12.81 -18.51
CA LYS A 109 -10.16 13.51 -19.44
C LYS A 109 -9.60 14.93 -19.58
N THR A 110 -8.96 15.18 -20.72
CA THR A 110 -8.72 16.52 -21.27
C THR A 110 -9.99 17.33 -21.35
#